data_AF-A0A3D0KWH6-F1
#
_entry.id   AF-A0A3D0KWH6-F1
#
_cell.length_a   1.000
_cell.length_b   1.000
_cell.length_c   1.000
_cell.angle_alpha   90.00
_cell.angle_beta   90.00
_cell.angle_gamma   90.00
#
_symmetry.space_group_name_H-M   'P 1'
#
loop_
_entity.id
_entity.type
_entity.pdbx_description
1 polymer ?
#
loop_
_entity_poly.entity_id
_entity_poly.type
_entity_poly.pdbx_seq_one_letter_code
_entity_poly.pdbx_strand_id
1 'polypeptide(L)' 'MSIDARIADDQPDSFAFTKENEAEIKRIIAKYPKGRQASAVMPLLDLAQRQHDNWIPMRAIELIANKLDM' A
#
# COMPACT_ATOMS: atom_id res chain seq x y z
N MET A 1 4.87 -19.58 17.18
CA MET A 1 5.48 -18.28 16.80
C MET A 1 4.36 -17.26 16.71
N SER A 2 4.42 -16.19 17.50
CA SER A 2 3.47 -15.06 17.36
C SER A 2 3.70 -14.36 16.03
N ILE A 3 2.67 -13.73 15.47
CA ILE A 3 2.78 -12.88 14.28
C ILE A 3 3.79 -11.75 14.52
N ASP A 4 3.84 -11.22 15.74
CA ASP A 4 4.70 -10.10 16.12
C ASP A 4 6.18 -10.42 15.93
N ALA A 5 6.59 -11.68 16.13
CA ALA A 5 7.97 -12.12 15.95
C ALA A 5 8.41 -12.21 14.48
N ARG A 6 7.52 -11.92 13.52
CA ARG A 6 7.77 -11.94 12.07
C ARG A 6 7.71 -10.56 11.42
N ILE A 7 7.39 -9.53 12.19
CA ILE A 7 7.38 -8.14 11.73
C ILE A 7 8.79 -7.59 11.96
N ALA A 8 9.31 -6.82 11.00
CA ALA A 8 10.59 -6.13 11.20
C ALA A 8 10.46 -5.13 12.37
N ASP A 9 11.42 -5.14 13.30
CA ASP A 9 11.43 -4.23 14.45
C ASP A 9 11.61 -2.76 14.04
N ASP A 10 12.44 -2.51 13.01
CA ASP A 10 12.72 -1.18 12.48
C ASP A 10 11.72 -0.84 11.36
N GLN A 11 10.59 -0.24 11.74
CA GLN A 11 9.54 0.21 10.82
C GLN A 11 9.43 1.73 10.84
N PRO A 12 9.22 2.38 9.69
CA PRO A 12 9.00 3.82 9.66
C PRO A 12 7.69 4.16 10.39
N ASP A 13 7.72 5.22 11.19
CA ASP A 13 6.55 5.71 11.93
C ASP A 13 5.42 6.20 11.01
N SER A 14 5.76 6.58 9.78
CA SER A 14 4.81 7.07 8.79
C SER A 14 5.21 6.68 7.37
N PHE A 15 4.21 6.55 6.50
CA PHE A 15 4.39 6.34 5.08
C PHE A 15 3.44 7.26 4.31
N ALA A 16 3.93 7.86 3.23
CA ALA A 16 3.12 8.63 2.30
C ALA A 16 3.58 8.34 0.88
N PHE A 17 2.65 8.15 -0.04
CA PHE A 17 3.00 8.04 -1.46
C PHE A 17 3.54 9.36 -1.99
N THR A 18 4.49 9.29 -2.93
CA THR A 18 4.91 10.48 -3.67
C THR A 18 3.73 11.02 -4.49
N LYS A 19 3.83 12.27 -4.95
CA LYS A 19 2.77 12.89 -5.77
C LYS A 19 2.54 12.11 -7.07
N GLU A 20 3.60 11.56 -7.66
CA GLU A 20 3.56 10.73 -8.86
C GLU A 20 2.80 9.43 -8.60
N ASN A 21 3.10 8.77 -7.47
CA ASN A 21 2.42 7.54 -7.08
C ASN A 21 0.97 7.78 -6.68
N GLU A 22 0.62 8.90 -6.05
CA GLU A 22 -0.77 9.29 -5.80
C GLU A 22 -1.58 9.45 -7.10
N ALA A 23 -0.96 10.00 -8.15
CA ALA A 23 -1.61 10.09 -9.47
C ALA A 23 -1.75 8.70 -10.13
N GLU A 24 -0.78 7.81 -9.97
CA GLU A 24 -0.86 6.43 -10.46
C GLU A 24 -1.91 5.61 -9.71
N ILE A 25 -2.02 5.75 -8.39
CA ILE A 25 -3.03 5.07 -7.58
C ILE A 25 -4.44 5.38 -8.09
N LYS A 26 -4.75 6.65 -8.36
CA LYS A 26 -6.04 7.04 -8.93
C LYS A 26 -6.29 6.38 -10.29
N ARG A 27 -5.26 6.30 -11.15
CA ARG A 27 -5.33 5.63 -12.45
C ARG A 27 -5.55 4.12 -12.32
N ILE A 28 -4.89 3.47 -11.37
CA ILE A 28 -5.03 2.04 -11.09
C ILE A 28 -6.44 1.74 -10.57
N ILE A 29 -6.90 2.46 -9.54
CA ILE A 29 -8.22 2.23 -8.95
C ILE A 29 -9.33 2.40 -10.01
N ALA A 30 -9.18 3.38 -10.91
CA ALA A 30 -10.13 3.61 -11.99
C ALA A 30 -10.25 2.46 -13.01
N LYS A 31 -9.28 1.53 -13.06
CA LYS A 31 -9.36 0.33 -13.92
C LYS A 31 -10.36 -0.69 -13.38
N TYR A 32 -10.70 -0.62 -12.09
CA TYR A 32 -11.59 -1.57 -11.45
C TYR A 32 -13.01 -1.00 -11.35
N PRO A 33 -14.06 -1.81 -11.62
CA PRO A 33 -15.43 -1.34 -11.50
C PRO A 33 -15.76 -0.98 -10.05
N LYS A 34 -16.76 -0.12 -9.88
CA LYS A 34 -17.26 0.28 -8.56
C LYS A 34 -17.68 -0.96 -7.75
N GLY A 35 -17.22 -1.03 -6.50
CA GLY A 35 -17.41 -2.18 -5.61
C GLY A 35 -16.34 -3.28 -5.75
N ARG A 36 -15.35 -3.13 -6.65
CA ARG A 36 -14.24 -4.07 -6.85
C ARG A 36 -12.87 -3.41 -6.67
N GLN A 37 -12.80 -2.26 -6.01
CA GLN A 37 -11.55 -1.53 -5.79
C GLN A 37 -10.56 -2.32 -4.93
N ALA A 38 -11.01 -3.24 -4.08
CA ALA A 38 -10.14 -4.16 -3.34
C ALA A 38 -9.21 -4.99 -4.26
N SER A 39 -9.56 -5.21 -5.54
CA SER A 39 -8.67 -5.86 -6.50
C SER A 39 -7.43 -5.02 -6.86
N ALA A 40 -7.43 -3.72 -6.52
CA ALA A 40 -6.29 -2.82 -6.67
C ALA A 40 -5.21 -3.00 -5.58
N VAL A 41 -5.43 -3.83 -4.55
CA VAL A 41 -4.45 -4.07 -3.47
C VAL A 41 -3.08 -4.45 -4.03
N MET A 42 -3.01 -5.45 -4.91
CA MET A 42 -1.73 -5.94 -5.45
C MET A 42 -0.95 -4.84 -6.22
N PRO A 43 -1.56 -4.10 -7.17
CA PRO A 43 -0.91 -2.96 -7.80
C PRO A 43 -0.46 -1.86 -6.83
N LEU A 44 -1.25 -1.56 -5.79
CA LEU A 44 -0.91 -0.53 -4.80
C LEU A 44 0.28 -0.96 -3.92
N LEU A 45 0.36 -2.25 -3.58
CA LEU A 45 1.50 -2.83 -2.87
C LEU A 45 2.77 -2.80 -3.74
N ASP A 46 2.69 -3.09 -5.04
CA ASP A 46 3.82 -2.96 -5.97
C ASP A 46 4.35 -1.51 -6.01
N LEU A 47 3.46 -0.51 -6.04
CA LEU A 47 3.88 0.89 -5.96
C LEU A 47 4.57 1.24 -4.63
N ALA A 48 4.01 0.79 -3.51
CA ALA A 48 4.60 1.04 -2.20
C ALA A 48 5.98 0.39 -2.09
N GLN A 49 6.10 -0.84 -2.58
CA GLN A 49 7.34 -1.59 -2.61
C GLN A 49 8.43 -0.87 -3.43
N ARG A 50 8.10 -0.43 -4.65
CA ARG A 50 9.05 0.29 -5.51
C ARG A 50 9.47 1.64 -4.93
N GLN A 51 8.57 2.32 -4.22
CA GLN A 51 8.88 3.60 -3.58
C GLN A 51 9.82 3.44 -2.38
N HIS A 52 9.78 2.29 -1.71
CA HIS A 52 10.45 2.07 -0.43
C HIS A 52 11.51 0.96 -0.54
N ASP A 53 12.40 1.09 -1.54
CA ASP A 53 13.58 0.24 -1.75
C ASP A 53 13.28 -1.27 -1.79
N ASN A 54 12.20 -1.63 -2.48
CA ASN A 54 11.70 -3.00 -2.61
C ASN A 54 11.22 -3.65 -1.30
N TRP A 55 10.91 -2.84 -0.29
CA TRP A 55 10.31 -3.26 0.97
C TRP A 55 8.95 -2.59 1.20
N ILE A 56 8.07 -3.22 1.97
CA ILE A 56 6.73 -2.70 2.26
C ILE A 56 6.59 -2.51 3.76
N PRO A 57 6.55 -1.27 4.26
CA PRO A 57 6.35 -1.01 5.67
C PRO A 57 4.89 -1.20 6.09
N MET A 58 4.65 -1.48 7.37
CA MET A 58 3.30 -1.66 7.92
C MET A 58 2.41 -0.44 7.67
N ARG A 59 2.97 0.77 7.82
CA ARG A 59 2.26 2.03 7.56
C ARG A 59 1.81 2.18 6.11
N ALA A 60 2.51 1.57 5.14
CA ALA A 60 2.05 1.55 3.75
C ALA A 60 0.82 0.64 3.59
N ILE A 61 0.80 -0.51 4.26
CA ILE A 61 -0.32 -1.45 4.21
C ILE A 61 -1.58 -0.81 4.81
N GLU A 62 -1.46 -0.19 5.99
CA GLU A 62 -2.56 0.54 6.64
C GLU A 62 -3.10 1.66 5.74
N LEU A 63 -2.21 2.42 5.11
CA LEU A 63 -2.58 3.50 4.21
C LEU A 63 -3.29 2.97 2.95
N ILE A 64 -2.86 1.83 2.40
CA ILE A 64 -3.53 1.18 1.27
C ILE A 64 -4.93 0.69 1.65
N ALA A 65 -5.08 0.07 2.83
CA ALA A 65 -6.38 -0.38 3.33
C ALA A 65 -7.36 0.81 3.45
N ASN A 66 -6.91 1.90 4.07
CA ASN A 66 -7.68 3.15 4.16
C ASN A 66 -8.08 3.71 2.79
N LYS A 67 -7.20 3.65 1.78
CA LYS A 67 -7.51 4.12 0.41
C LYS A 67 -8.53 3.26 -0.32
N LEU A 68 -8.61 1.97 0.03
CA LEU A 68 -9.52 1.01 -0.60
C LEU A 68 -10.78 0.75 0.22
N ASP A 69 -10.95 1.44 1.35
CA ASP A 69 -12.09 1.31 2.27
C ASP A 69 -12.25 -0.13 2.79
N MET A 70 -11.13 -0.72 3.22
CA MET A 70 -11.01 -2.10 3.73
C MET A 70 -10.71 -2.13 5.23
#